data_AF-A0A2C9VBV8-F1
#
_entry.id   AF-A0A2C9VBV8-F1
#
_cell.length_a   1.000
_cell.length_b   1.000
_cell.length_c   1.000
_cell.angle_alpha   90.00
_cell.angle_beta   90.00
_cell.angle_gamma   90.00
#
_symmetry.space_group_name_H-M   'P 1'
#
loop_
_entity.id
_entity.type
_entity.pdbx_description
1 polymer ?
#
loop_
_entity_poly.entity_id
_entity_poly.type
_entity_poly.pdbx_seq_one_letter_code
_entity_poly.pdbx_strand_id
1 'polypeptide(L)'
;MGSIPDPGELAELTCPSFDDFQRQTSLMTSCTLLCKELFYRITSLEQNLQKKSEALKHNLQILGHDIKAKLASLKKREVTIDGSVEIALERVDEHREAALKSLENSDHPDGEVDDGDGLLQLLRSFCLKMHSREFWKFAITKKKELDVLRSQIPLALAECVGPARFALEAISEVFSRG
;
A
#
# COMPACT_ATOMS: atom_id res chain seq x y z
N MET A 1 -27.12 -67.00 86.26
CA MET A 1 -26.51 -68.10 85.47
C MET A 1 -26.32 -67.57 84.06
N GLY A 2 -25.27 -66.77 83.83
CA GLY A 2 -24.96 -66.21 82.51
C GLY A 2 -23.68 -66.88 82.02
N SER A 3 -23.79 -67.71 80.98
CA SER A 3 -22.63 -68.37 80.36
C SER A 3 -21.84 -67.35 79.54
N ILE A 4 -20.56 -67.25 79.85
CA ILE A 4 -19.54 -66.53 79.10
C ILE A 4 -19.33 -67.25 77.76
N PRO A 5 -19.37 -66.57 76.61
CA PRO A 5 -18.98 -67.17 75.34
C PRO A 5 -17.46 -67.36 75.24
N ASP A 6 -17.10 -68.51 74.69
CA ASP A 6 -15.78 -69.09 74.42
C ASP A 6 -14.88 -68.19 73.54
N PRO A 7 -13.58 -67.99 73.85
CA PRO A 7 -12.65 -67.18 73.04
C PRO A 7 -12.16 -67.94 71.79
N GLY A 8 -13.08 -68.56 71.05
CA GLY A 8 -12.82 -69.45 69.92
C GLY A 8 -13.30 -68.93 68.56
N GLU A 9 -14.09 -67.86 68.49
CA GLU A 9 -14.49 -67.25 67.20
C GLU A 9 -13.54 -66.11 66.81
N LEU A 10 -12.24 -66.43 66.74
CA LEU A 10 -11.39 -65.72 65.80
C LEU A 10 -11.79 -66.24 64.42
N ALA A 11 -12.59 -65.44 63.72
CA ALA A 11 -12.79 -65.53 62.28
C ALA A 11 -11.50 -66.06 61.63
N GLU A 12 -11.62 -67.11 60.83
CA GLU A 12 -10.55 -67.72 60.03
C GLU A 12 -9.76 -66.65 59.28
N LEU A 13 -8.77 -66.07 59.97
CA LEU A 13 -7.68 -65.31 59.41
C LEU A 13 -6.78 -66.35 58.78
N THR A 14 -7.20 -66.82 57.60
CA THR A 14 -6.33 -67.54 56.69
C THR A 14 -5.11 -66.61 56.50
N CYS A 15 -3.97 -67.00 57.07
CA CYS A 15 -2.73 -66.28 56.87
C CYS A 15 -2.54 -66.17 55.34
N PRO A 16 -2.32 -64.97 54.78
CA PRO A 16 -2.16 -64.85 53.33
C PRO A 16 -1.03 -65.78 52.91
N SER A 17 -1.25 -66.58 51.86
CA SER A 17 -0.20 -67.48 51.38
C SER A 17 0.99 -66.65 50.88
N PHE A 18 2.18 -67.23 50.89
CA PHE A 18 3.37 -66.56 50.36
C PHE A 18 3.15 -66.08 48.91
N ASP A 19 2.39 -66.84 48.11
CA ASP A 19 2.02 -66.50 46.74
C ASP A 19 1.14 -65.24 46.66
N ASP A 20 0.23 -65.04 47.62
CA ASP A 20 -0.61 -63.83 47.71
C ASP A 20 0.23 -62.60 48.04
N PHE A 21 1.18 -62.72 48.98
CA PHE A 21 2.13 -61.66 49.29
C PHE A 21 3.02 -61.31 48.09
N GLN A 22 3.48 -62.30 47.34
CA GLN A 22 4.27 -62.08 46.14
C GLN A 22 3.46 -61.37 45.06
N ARG A 23 2.19 -61.75 44.86
CA ARG A 23 1.27 -61.10 43.92
C ARG A 23 0.97 -59.65 44.32
N GLN A 24 0.73 -59.40 45.61
CA GLN A 24 0.51 -58.05 46.14
C GLN A 24 1.75 -57.17 45.96
N THR A 25 2.94 -57.72 46.20
CA THR A 25 4.22 -57.01 46.00
C THR A 25 4.45 -56.67 44.53
N SER A 26 4.17 -57.60 43.62
CA SER A 26 4.24 -57.37 42.17
C SER A 26 3.29 -56.26 41.73
N LEU A 27 2.04 -56.26 42.22
CA LEU A 27 1.05 -55.24 41.90
C LEU A 27 1.49 -53.86 42.42
N MET A 28 1.95 -53.79 43.66
CA MET A 28 2.40 -52.53 44.27
C MET A 28 3.63 -51.96 43.53
N THR A 29 4.53 -52.83 43.09
CA THR A 29 5.67 -52.44 42.26
C THR A 29 5.21 -51.89 40.90
N SER A 30 4.27 -52.58 40.24
CA SER A 30 3.69 -52.12 38.97
C SER A 30 2.98 -50.77 39.10
N CYS A 31 2.16 -50.58 40.13
CA CYS A 31 1.52 -49.29 40.40
C CYS A 31 2.55 -48.18 40.66
N THR A 32 3.60 -48.48 41.43
CA THR A 32 4.66 -47.49 41.72
C THR A 32 5.41 -47.07 40.46
N LEU A 33 5.72 -48.02 39.56
CA LEU A 33 6.36 -47.73 38.28
C LEU A 33 5.45 -46.89 37.38
N LEU A 34 4.16 -47.25 37.28
CA LEU A 34 3.19 -46.49 36.50
C LEU A 34 3.06 -45.05 37.02
N CYS A 35 2.96 -44.87 38.34
CA CYS A 35 2.93 -43.54 38.95
C CYS A 35 4.19 -42.73 38.58
N LYS A 36 5.38 -43.33 38.71
CA LYS A 36 6.64 -42.66 38.33
C LYS A 36 6.67 -42.25 36.85
N GLU A 37 6.25 -43.14 35.96
CA GLU A 37 6.20 -42.84 34.53
C GLU A 37 5.20 -41.72 34.22
N LEU A 38 4.04 -41.72 34.90
CA LEU A 38 3.03 -40.70 34.74
C LEU A 38 3.53 -39.32 35.20
N PHE A 39 4.19 -39.25 36.36
CA PHE A 39 4.85 -38.02 36.81
C PHE A 39 5.92 -37.54 35.83
N TYR A 40 6.79 -38.44 35.34
CA TYR A 40 7.81 -38.10 34.36
C TYR A 40 7.21 -37.51 33.08
N ARG A 41 6.14 -38.14 32.55
CA ARG A 41 5.46 -37.67 31.34
C ARG A 41 4.80 -36.30 31.56
N ILE A 42 4.15 -36.08 32.70
CA ILE A 42 3.55 -34.78 33.04
C ILE A 42 4.63 -33.71 33.12
N THR A 43 5.71 -33.93 33.88
CA THR A 43 6.80 -32.96 34.02
C THR A 43 7.47 -32.68 32.67
N SER A 44 7.68 -33.70 31.83
CA SER A 44 8.21 -33.51 30.47
C SER A 44 7.28 -32.67 29.60
N LEU A 45 5.97 -32.87 29.71
CA LEU A 45 4.97 -32.10 28.96
C LEU A 45 4.94 -30.64 29.43
N GLU A 46 4.92 -30.40 30.74
CA GLU A 46 4.97 -29.07 31.35
C GLU A 46 6.21 -28.29 30.88
N GLN A 47 7.38 -28.92 30.90
CA GLN A 47 8.61 -28.31 30.41
C GLN A 47 8.56 -28.00 28.91
N ASN A 48 7.95 -28.86 28.09
CA ASN A 48 7.80 -28.62 26.66
C ASN A 48 6.86 -27.43 26.39
N LEU A 49 5.73 -27.38 27.09
CA LEU A 49 4.77 -26.28 27.01
C LEU A 49 5.39 -24.96 27.45
N GLN A 50 6.15 -24.96 28.54
CA GLN A 50 6.85 -23.78 29.02
C GLN A 50 7.83 -23.24 27.97
N LYS A 51 8.68 -24.10 27.39
CA LYS A 51 9.61 -23.71 26.31
C LYS A 51 8.90 -23.14 25.09
N LYS A 52 7.80 -23.77 24.67
CA LYS A 52 6.99 -23.28 23.52
C LYS A 52 6.33 -21.94 23.83
N SER A 53 5.82 -21.77 25.05
CA SER A 53 5.22 -20.51 25.52
C SER A 53 6.24 -19.37 25.51
N GLU A 54 7.44 -19.62 26.03
CA GLU A 54 8.54 -18.65 26.04
C GLU A 54 9.00 -18.29 24.63
N ALA A 55 9.16 -19.28 23.75
CA ALA A 55 9.50 -19.05 22.35
C ALA A 55 8.43 -18.21 21.63
N LEU A 56 7.15 -18.50 21.85
CA LEU A 56 6.05 -17.73 21.28
C LEU A 56 6.04 -16.29 21.79
N LYS A 57 6.24 -16.09 23.11
CA LYS A 57 6.32 -14.77 23.73
C LYS A 57 7.46 -13.94 23.12
N HIS A 58 8.63 -14.55 22.95
CA HIS A 58 9.78 -13.91 22.31
C HIS A 58 9.48 -13.52 20.84
N ASN A 59 8.89 -14.44 20.06
CA ASN A 59 8.51 -14.15 18.67
C ASN A 59 7.49 -13.01 18.57
N LEU A 60 6.52 -12.95 19.48
CA LEU A 60 5.53 -11.88 19.54
C LEU A 60 6.21 -10.52 19.85
N GLN A 61 7.19 -10.50 20.76
CA GLN A 61 7.96 -9.29 21.07
C GLN A 61 8.77 -8.79 19.87
N ILE A 62 9.47 -9.68 19.16
CA ILE A 62 10.21 -9.32 17.94
C ILE A 62 9.26 -8.75 16.89
N LEU A 63 8.16 -9.46 16.61
CA LEU A 63 7.18 -9.04 15.63
C LEU A 63 6.56 -7.68 16.00
N GLY A 64 6.27 -7.45 17.28
CA GLY A 64 5.78 -6.17 17.78
C GLY A 64 6.77 -5.03 17.56
N HIS A 65 8.06 -5.27 17.82
CA HIS A 65 9.12 -4.29 17.55
C HIS A 65 9.23 -3.98 16.05
N ASP A 66 9.23 -5.00 15.21
CA ASP A 66 9.34 -4.86 13.75
C ASP A 66 8.15 -4.10 13.15
N ILE A 67 6.93 -4.40 13.61
CA ILE A 67 5.72 -3.68 13.19
C ILE A 67 5.83 -2.20 13.59
N LYS A 68 6.26 -1.91 14.82
CA LYS A 68 6.43 -0.53 15.30
C LYS A 68 7.47 0.24 14.46
N ALA A 69 8.59 -0.40 14.14
CA ALA A 69 9.63 0.19 13.30
C ALA A 69 9.12 0.47 11.87
N LYS A 70 8.42 -0.49 11.26
CA LYS A 70 7.83 -0.33 9.92
C LYS A 70 6.75 0.76 9.88
N LEU A 71 5.88 0.83 10.89
CA LEU A 71 4.88 1.89 11.00
C LEU A 71 5.52 3.28 11.12
N ALA A 72 6.59 3.41 11.91
CA ALA A 72 7.31 4.68 12.01
C ALA A 72 7.95 5.09 10.67
N SER A 73 8.52 4.14 9.92
CA SER A 73 9.07 4.38 8.59
C SER A 73 7.99 4.80 7.59
N LEU A 74 6.85 4.12 7.57
CA LEU A 74 5.72 4.46 6.70
C LEU A 74 5.18 5.86 7.01
N LYS A 75 4.98 6.19 8.30
CA LYS A 75 4.52 7.51 8.72
C LYS A 75 5.48 8.63 8.31
N LYS A 76 6.80 8.40 8.42
CA LYS A 76 7.80 9.36 7.94
C LYS A 76 7.69 9.58 6.42
N ARG A 77 7.47 8.50 5.67
CA ARG A 77 7.33 8.57 4.21
C ARG A 77 6.04 9.30 3.79
N GLU A 78 4.93 9.05 4.48
CA GLU A 78 3.65 9.75 4.27
C GLU A 78 3.83 11.28 4.39
N VAL A 79 4.40 11.76 5.50
CA VAL A 79 4.68 13.19 5.70
C VAL A 79 5.61 13.77 4.61
N THR A 80 6.57 12.97 4.13
CA THR A 80 7.48 13.41 3.06
C THR A 80 6.76 13.53 1.72
N ILE A 81 5.84 12.60 1.43
CA ILE A 81 5.03 12.63 0.22
C ILE A 81 4.08 13.82 0.26
N ASP A 82 3.39 14.04 1.38
CA ASP A 82 2.47 15.18 1.54
C ASP A 82 3.19 16.50 1.26
N GLY A 83 4.36 16.74 1.86
CA GLY A 83 5.15 17.94 1.59
C GLY A 83 5.66 18.02 0.14
N SER A 84 6.02 16.89 -0.48
CA SER A 84 6.41 16.88 -1.89
C SER A 84 5.23 17.19 -2.82
N VAL A 85 4.02 16.75 -2.48
CA VAL A 85 2.80 17.01 -3.24
C VAL A 85 2.41 18.48 -3.09
N GLU A 86 2.51 19.04 -1.88
CA GLU A 86 2.26 20.46 -1.62
C GLU A 86 3.18 21.36 -2.48
N ILE A 87 4.49 21.08 -2.49
CA ILE A 87 5.45 21.81 -3.34
C ILE A 87 5.13 21.65 -4.83
N ALA A 88 4.73 20.45 -5.26
CA ALA A 88 4.39 20.22 -6.66
C ALA A 88 3.13 20.99 -7.07
N LEU A 89 2.13 21.07 -6.19
CA LEU A 89 0.92 21.86 -6.40
C LEU A 89 1.24 23.35 -6.48
N GLU A 90 2.05 23.88 -5.56
CA GLU A 90 2.48 25.28 -5.58
C GLU A 90 3.17 25.64 -6.90
N ARG A 91 4.11 24.80 -7.38
CA ARG A 91 4.76 25.00 -8.68
C ARG A 91 3.78 24.97 -9.86
N VAL A 92 2.79 24.08 -9.82
CA VAL A 92 1.76 24.03 -10.86
C VAL A 92 0.93 25.31 -10.87
N ASP A 93 0.56 25.83 -9.71
CA ASP A 93 -0.16 27.10 -9.60
C ASP A 93 0.70 28.28 -10.06
N GLU A 94 1.98 28.35 -9.67
CA GLU A 94 2.93 29.35 -10.16
C GLU A 94 3.06 29.33 -11.69
N HIS A 95 3.24 28.14 -12.28
CA HIS A 95 3.33 27.98 -13.73
C HIS A 95 2.02 28.35 -14.43
N ARG A 96 0.87 28.01 -13.83
CA ARG A 96 -0.45 28.39 -14.32
C ARG A 96 -0.61 29.90 -14.31
N GLU A 97 -0.29 30.58 -13.22
CA GLU A 97 -0.37 32.05 -13.13
C GLU A 97 0.58 32.72 -14.12
N ALA A 98 1.81 32.23 -14.26
CA ALA A 98 2.77 32.75 -15.24
C ALA A 98 2.26 32.59 -16.67
N ALA A 99 1.67 31.44 -17.00
CA ALA A 99 1.05 31.21 -18.30
C ALA A 99 -0.14 32.15 -18.56
N LEU A 100 -1.01 32.36 -17.56
CA LEU A 100 -2.15 33.30 -17.67
C LEU A 100 -1.68 34.75 -17.85
N LYS A 101 -0.66 35.20 -17.11
CA LYS A 101 -0.07 36.54 -17.28
C LYS A 101 0.53 36.73 -18.67
N SER A 102 1.23 35.72 -19.19
CA SER A 102 1.75 35.75 -20.57
C SER A 102 0.64 35.88 -21.61
N LEU A 103 -0.54 35.34 -21.31
CA LEU A 103 -1.69 35.39 -22.20
C LEU A 103 -2.39 36.75 -22.16
N GLU A 104 -2.57 37.34 -20.99
CA GLU A 104 -3.16 38.68 -20.84
C GLU A 104 -2.31 39.75 -21.54
N ASN A 105 -0.98 39.64 -21.46
CA ASN A 105 -0.07 40.53 -22.18
C ASN A 105 -0.08 40.36 -23.71
N SER A 106 -0.72 39.30 -24.22
CA SER A 106 -0.86 39.02 -25.67
C SER A 106 -2.19 39.50 -26.27
N ASP A 107 -3.11 40.03 -25.45
CA ASP A 107 -4.45 40.46 -25.86
C ASP A 107 -4.52 41.89 -26.46
N HIS A 108 -3.52 42.30 -27.24
CA HIS A 108 -3.63 43.48 -28.11
C HIS A 108 -3.64 43.03 -29.58
N PRO A 109 -4.82 42.74 -30.17
CA PRO A 109 -4.94 42.18 -31.51
C PRO A 109 -5.25 43.23 -32.60
N ASP A 110 -5.23 44.52 -32.27
CA ASP A 110 -5.73 45.58 -33.19
C ASP A 110 -4.63 46.31 -33.98
N GLY A 111 -3.38 45.84 -33.89
CA GLY A 111 -2.32 46.28 -34.79
C GLY A 111 -2.30 45.42 -36.04
N GLU A 112 -2.41 46.02 -37.23
CA GLU A 112 -2.04 45.36 -38.49
C GLU A 112 -0.60 44.84 -38.36
N VAL A 113 -0.45 43.54 -38.08
CA VAL A 113 0.88 42.95 -37.95
C VAL A 113 1.41 42.64 -39.35
N ASP A 114 2.15 43.58 -39.91
CA ASP A 114 2.80 43.49 -41.23
C ASP A 114 4.11 42.66 -41.17
N ASP A 115 4.61 42.35 -39.96
CA ASP A 115 5.88 41.65 -39.75
C ASP A 115 5.72 40.18 -39.32
N GLY A 116 6.66 39.34 -39.79
CA GLY A 116 6.68 37.91 -39.48
C GLY A 116 6.75 37.57 -37.98
N ASP A 117 7.25 38.47 -37.12
CA ASP A 117 7.36 38.22 -35.68
C ASP A 117 5.99 38.27 -34.97
N GLY A 118 5.13 39.23 -35.30
CA GLY A 118 3.81 39.27 -34.68
C GLY A 118 2.82 38.25 -35.28
N LEU A 119 3.05 37.77 -36.51
CA LEU A 119 2.35 36.59 -37.03
C LEU A 119 2.63 35.35 -36.15
N LEU A 120 3.90 35.14 -35.76
CA LEU A 120 4.30 34.06 -34.87
C LEU A 120 3.68 34.24 -33.48
N GLN A 121 3.66 35.47 -32.95
CA GLN A 121 3.07 35.76 -31.64
C GLN A 121 1.55 35.51 -31.60
N LEU A 122 0.84 35.81 -32.69
CA LEU A 122 -0.58 35.51 -32.83
C LEU A 122 -0.85 34.00 -32.99
N LEU A 123 -0.02 33.28 -33.74
CA LEU A 123 -0.12 31.82 -33.83
C LEU A 123 0.16 31.15 -32.48
N ARG A 124 1.13 31.66 -31.71
CA ARG A 124 1.42 31.22 -30.34
C ARG A 124 0.23 31.44 -29.41
N SER A 125 -0.44 32.59 -29.49
CA SER A 125 -1.59 32.88 -28.63
C SER A 125 -2.75 31.91 -28.89
N PHE A 126 -3.02 31.54 -30.15
CA PHE A 126 -4.00 30.51 -30.47
C PHE A 126 -3.60 29.12 -29.96
N CYS A 127 -2.31 28.75 -30.07
CA CYS A 127 -1.78 27.47 -29.60
C CYS A 127 -1.82 27.35 -28.06
N LEU A 128 -1.51 28.44 -27.35
CA LEU A 128 -1.57 28.54 -25.89
C LEU A 128 -3.01 28.51 -25.38
N LYS A 129 -3.93 29.23 -26.04
CA LYS A 129 -5.37 29.24 -25.71
C LYS A 129 -6.09 27.95 -26.13
N MET A 130 -5.44 27.05 -26.85
CA MET A 130 -6.07 25.89 -27.49
C MET A 130 -7.26 26.27 -28.41
N HIS A 131 -7.21 27.45 -29.02
CA HIS A 131 -8.22 27.98 -29.94
C HIS A 131 -8.01 27.43 -31.36
N SER A 132 -8.21 26.12 -31.52
CA SER A 132 -7.97 25.38 -32.77
C SER A 132 -8.84 25.86 -33.94
N ARG A 133 -10.04 26.34 -33.65
CA ARG A 133 -11.00 26.85 -34.64
C ARG A 133 -10.60 28.22 -35.18
N GLU A 134 -10.25 29.15 -34.30
CA GLU A 134 -9.78 30.49 -34.65
C GLU A 134 -8.45 30.41 -35.40
N PHE A 135 -7.54 29.53 -34.95
CA PHE A 135 -6.29 29.21 -35.62
C PHE A 135 -6.52 28.77 -37.07
N TRP A 136 -7.46 27.85 -37.31
CA TRP A 136 -7.74 27.36 -38.66
C TRP A 136 -8.37 28.42 -39.57
N LYS A 137 -9.32 29.22 -39.04
CA LYS A 137 -9.91 30.36 -39.78
C LYS A 137 -8.85 31.39 -40.17
N PHE A 138 -7.91 31.66 -39.26
CA PHE A 138 -6.80 32.56 -39.50
C PHE A 138 -5.86 32.02 -40.60
N ALA A 139 -5.49 30.73 -40.52
CA ALA A 139 -4.69 30.05 -41.53
C ALA A 139 -5.33 30.10 -42.94
N ILE A 140 -6.66 29.92 -43.04
CA ILE A 140 -7.39 30.05 -44.31
C ILE A 140 -7.35 31.49 -44.85
N THR A 141 -7.52 32.48 -43.97
CA THR A 141 -7.51 33.90 -44.34
C THR A 141 -6.14 34.31 -44.89
N LYS A 142 -5.07 33.81 -44.27
CA LYS A 142 -3.67 34.04 -44.66
C LYS A 142 -3.11 33.04 -45.67
N LYS A 143 -3.95 32.28 -46.38
CA LYS A 143 -3.53 31.25 -47.35
C LYS A 143 -2.59 31.73 -48.47
N LYS A 144 -2.53 33.04 -48.74
CA LYS A 144 -1.63 33.63 -49.74
C LYS A 144 -0.17 33.70 -49.25
N GLU A 145 0.06 33.65 -47.93
CA GLU A 145 1.36 33.75 -47.26
C GLU A 145 1.81 32.35 -46.74
N LEU A 146 1.60 31.33 -47.56
CA LEU A 146 1.63 29.93 -47.13
C LEU A 146 3.04 29.47 -46.71
N ASP A 147 4.09 29.96 -47.37
CA ASP A 147 5.47 29.61 -47.03
C ASP A 147 5.89 30.19 -45.67
N VAL A 148 5.44 31.41 -45.35
CA VAL A 148 5.64 32.02 -44.03
C VAL A 148 4.90 31.21 -42.97
N LEU A 149 3.64 30.87 -43.24
CA LEU A 149 2.81 30.08 -42.33
C LEU A 149 3.40 28.68 -42.05
N ARG A 150 3.95 28.00 -43.07
CA ARG A 150 4.64 26.70 -42.92
C ARG A 150 5.88 26.79 -42.04
N SER A 151 6.61 27.90 -42.09
CA SER A 151 7.79 28.09 -41.24
C SER A 151 7.44 28.41 -39.78
N GLN A 152 6.32 29.11 -39.54
CA GLN A 152 5.96 29.61 -38.21
C GLN A 152 5.01 28.71 -37.43
N ILE A 153 4.12 27.96 -38.08
CA ILE A 153 3.21 27.02 -37.42
C ILE A 153 3.96 26.01 -36.53
N PRO A 154 5.05 25.35 -36.99
CA PRO A 154 5.78 24.41 -36.15
C PRO A 154 6.39 25.07 -34.90
N LEU A 155 6.84 26.32 -35.04
CA LEU A 155 7.41 27.10 -33.94
C LEU A 155 6.32 27.47 -32.91
N ALA A 156 5.13 27.83 -33.36
CA ALA A 156 4.00 28.12 -32.47
C ALA A 156 3.45 26.87 -31.78
N LEU A 157 3.39 25.73 -32.48
CA LEU A 157 2.92 24.46 -31.93
C LEU A 157 3.84 23.91 -30.83
N ALA A 158 5.12 24.29 -30.81
CA ALA A 158 6.06 23.91 -29.75
C ALA A 158 5.63 24.45 -28.37
N GLU A 159 4.84 25.53 -28.34
CA GLU A 159 4.32 26.15 -27.11
C GLU A 159 2.89 25.69 -26.79
N CYS A 160 2.34 24.73 -27.54
CA CYS A 160 1.00 24.20 -27.31
C CYS A 160 0.97 23.16 -26.19
N VAL A 161 -0.04 23.22 -25.31
CA VAL A 161 -0.25 22.28 -24.19
C VAL A 161 -0.43 20.83 -24.67
N GLY A 162 -0.88 20.62 -25.91
CA GLY A 162 -1.03 19.30 -26.51
C GLY A 162 -1.06 19.35 -28.03
N PRO A 163 0.10 19.41 -28.72
CA PRO A 163 0.19 19.66 -30.16
C PRO A 163 -0.60 18.65 -31.01
N ALA A 164 -0.53 17.36 -30.64
CA ALA A 164 -1.26 16.30 -31.34
C ALA A 164 -2.78 16.45 -31.20
N ARG A 165 -3.27 16.76 -29.99
CA ARG A 165 -4.69 17.00 -29.73
C ARG A 165 -5.18 18.24 -30.46
N PHE A 166 -4.42 19.34 -30.39
CA PHE A 166 -4.73 20.59 -31.07
C PHE A 166 -4.82 20.43 -32.59
N ALA A 167 -3.87 19.70 -33.20
CA ALA A 167 -3.88 19.42 -34.63
C ALA A 167 -5.10 18.57 -35.04
N LEU A 168 -5.43 17.54 -34.26
CA LEU A 168 -6.63 16.71 -34.52
C LEU A 168 -7.92 17.53 -34.41
N GLU A 169 -8.01 18.44 -33.43
CA GLU A 169 -9.17 19.30 -33.23
C GLU A 169 -9.31 20.32 -34.37
N ALA A 170 -8.21 20.95 -34.80
CA ALA A 170 -8.19 21.86 -35.95
C ALA A 170 -8.59 21.17 -37.26
N ILE A 171 -8.10 19.94 -37.49
CA ILE A 171 -8.46 19.12 -38.66
C ILE A 171 -9.93 18.69 -38.58
N SER A 172 -10.43 18.36 -37.38
CA SER A 172 -11.82 17.93 -37.22
C SER A 172 -12.82 18.98 -37.68
N GLU A 173 -12.55 20.28 -37.51
CA GLU A 173 -13.42 21.36 -38.01
C GLU A 173 -13.60 21.33 -39.55
N VAL A 174 -12.69 20.69 -40.28
CA VAL A 174 -12.72 20.56 -41.75
C VAL A 174 -13.33 19.23 -42.19
N PHE A 175 -12.96 18.14 -41.50
CA PHE A 175 -13.24 16.78 -41.96
C PHE A 175 -14.39 16.08 -41.22
N SER A 176 -14.97 16.68 -40.17
CA SER A 176 -16.10 16.08 -39.41
C SER A 176 -17.49 16.55 -39.85
N ARG A 177 -17.59 17.43 -40.86
CA ARG A 177 -18.84 17.69 -41.61
C ARG A 177 -18.76 17.03 -42.98
N GLY A 178 -19.07 15.73 -43.02
CA GLY A 178 -19.65 15.08 -44.20
C GLY A 178 -21.14 15.36 -44.27
#